data_AF-A0A561EML9-F1
#
_entry.id   AF-A0A561EML9-F1
#
_cell.length_a   1.000
_cell.length_b   1.000
_cell.length_c   1.000
_cell.angle_alpha   90.00
_cell.angle_beta   90.00
_cell.angle_gamma   90.00
#
_symmetry.space_group_name_H-M   'P 1'
#
loop_
_entity.id
_entity.type
_entity.pdbx_description
1 polymer ?
#
loop_
_entity_poly.entity_id
_entity_poly.type
_entity_poly.pdbx_seq_one_letter_code
_entity_poly.pdbx_strand_id
1 'polypeptide(L)'
;MNLRALTRGDAAVAGAAVLLLISSFIPFYEANTSNGRECSSQCSLTVWHSGFLTILATVFLTGIASAALILLARFQGAEAETRLIAGLKLRQWGVALAVLSGWAGLWSLFNNGGGYISAGEKQSSGRISYDPSDLVNHGFGAWLAFIAVLVLAGAAVATPLVPALQAPLLADRPAAPQGYAGAPAGYQAPGGPGVTQPLQYGYPGAPAGQGGAPAYGGQPQPGGYGYPTPGQPQDHQPAATTPMPTPASAAPAADFAPFWFAVPAPRQLASKDNPAGPPVGELVPGTWYLAVEQRGAALVAQLQDGSHGLLSDTSGIQRG
;
A
#
# COMPACT_ATOMS: atom_id res chain seq x y z
N MET A 1 6.96 6.06 7.57
CA MET A 1 6.79 4.76 6.89
C MET A 1 5.34 4.33 7.04
N ASN A 2 4.60 4.16 5.94
CA ASN A 2 3.18 3.80 5.98
C ASN A 2 3.07 2.26 5.98
N LEU A 3 2.85 1.64 7.14
CA LEU A 3 2.78 0.17 7.28
C LEU A 3 1.66 -0.46 6.44
N ARG A 4 0.69 0.35 6.01
CA ARG A 4 -0.43 -0.03 5.13
C ARG A 4 0.02 -0.40 3.72
N ALA A 5 1.21 0.01 3.30
CA ALA A 5 1.73 -0.30 1.98
C ALA A 5 2.27 -1.73 1.86
N LEU A 6 2.51 -2.44 2.97
CA LEU A 6 3.07 -3.79 2.97
C LEU A 6 2.04 -4.81 2.45
N THR A 7 2.47 -5.65 1.51
CA THR A 7 1.68 -6.79 1.04
C THR A 7 1.96 -8.04 1.86
N ARG A 8 1.11 -9.08 1.70
CA ARG A 8 1.37 -10.40 2.28
C ARG A 8 2.68 -11.01 1.77
N GLY A 9 3.00 -10.78 0.50
CA GLY A 9 4.28 -11.16 -0.10
C GLY A 9 5.48 -10.47 0.56
N ASP A 10 5.38 -9.16 0.82
CA ASP A 10 6.43 -8.41 1.51
C ASP A 10 6.64 -8.90 2.95
N ALA A 11 5.55 -9.28 3.64
CA ALA A 11 5.62 -9.87 4.97
C ALA A 11 6.35 -11.23 4.96
N ALA A 12 6.10 -12.06 3.94
CA ALA A 12 6.81 -13.34 3.78
C ALA A 12 8.31 -13.11 3.54
N VAL A 13 8.68 -12.13 2.69
CA VAL A 13 10.09 -11.75 2.47
C VAL A 13 10.74 -11.25 3.76
N ALA A 14 10.06 -10.37 4.51
CA ALA A 14 10.58 -9.86 5.78
C ALA A 14 10.73 -10.97 6.83
N GLY A 15 9.72 -11.82 6.99
CA GLY A 15 9.76 -12.96 7.91
C GLY A 15 10.86 -13.95 7.58
N ALA A 16 11.03 -14.27 6.29
CA ALA A 16 12.11 -15.14 5.84
C ALA A 16 13.51 -14.52 6.08
N ALA A 17 13.67 -13.21 5.88
CA ALA A 17 14.92 -12.52 6.18
C ALA A 17 15.26 -12.54 7.69
N VAL A 18 14.25 -12.38 8.56
CA VAL A 18 14.43 -12.51 10.01
C VAL A 18 14.81 -13.94 10.40
N LEU A 19 14.13 -14.94 9.83
CA LEU A 19 14.50 -16.35 10.05
C LEU A 19 15.92 -16.65 9.58
N LEU A 20 16.31 -16.13 8.42
CA LEU A 20 17.67 -16.28 7.88
C LEU A 20 18.70 -15.65 8.83
N LEU A 21 18.42 -14.47 9.36
CA LEU A 21 19.28 -13.81 10.34
C LEU A 21 19.40 -14.63 11.64
N ILE A 22 18.29 -15.11 12.19
CA ILE A 22 18.29 -15.99 13.38
C ILE A 22 19.14 -17.23 13.10
N SER A 23 18.94 -17.84 11.93
CA SER A 23 19.68 -19.02 11.49
C SER A 23 21.20 -18.80 11.42
N SER A 24 21.66 -17.57 11.18
CA SER A 24 23.10 -17.25 11.14
C SER A 24 23.80 -17.45 12.48
N PHE A 25 23.07 -17.33 13.61
CA PHE A 25 23.60 -17.50 14.96
C PHE A 25 23.48 -18.95 15.47
N ILE A 26 22.77 -19.80 14.75
CA ILE A 26 22.63 -21.23 15.06
C ILE A 26 23.80 -21.99 14.39
N PRO A 27 24.28 -23.10 14.97
CA PRO A 27 25.28 -23.95 14.32
C PRO A 27 24.91 -24.30 12.89
N PHE A 28 25.81 -23.98 11.96
CA PHE A 28 25.69 -24.35 10.55
C PHE A 28 26.34 -25.71 10.31
N TYR A 29 27.48 -25.97 10.95
CA TYR A 29 28.14 -27.28 10.98
C TYR A 29 28.33 -27.75 12.41
N GLU A 30 28.23 -29.05 12.60
CA GLU A 30 28.45 -29.73 13.87
C GLU A 30 29.37 -30.94 13.66
N ALA A 31 30.18 -31.27 14.67
CA ALA A 31 31.08 -32.39 14.62
C ALA A 31 30.32 -33.71 14.50
N ASN A 32 30.77 -34.60 13.61
CA ASN A 32 30.16 -35.92 13.49
C ASN A 32 30.65 -36.86 14.61
N THR A 33 29.79 -37.09 15.61
CA THR A 33 30.07 -37.94 16.78
C THR A 33 29.51 -39.37 16.65
N SER A 34 28.82 -39.71 15.56
CA SER A 34 28.10 -40.99 15.40
C SER A 34 28.99 -42.22 15.44
N ASN A 35 30.29 -42.07 15.19
CA ASN A 35 31.25 -43.18 15.09
C ASN A 35 32.06 -43.38 16.39
N GLY A 36 31.52 -42.97 17.54
CA GLY A 36 32.23 -42.99 18.82
C GLY A 36 33.34 -41.93 18.92
N ARG A 37 33.26 -40.88 18.09
CA ARG A 37 34.19 -39.75 18.14
C ARG A 37 33.76 -38.81 19.25
N GLU A 38 34.58 -38.69 20.28
CA GLU A 38 34.43 -37.66 21.30
C GLU A 38 34.93 -36.33 20.74
N CYS A 39 34.05 -35.34 20.67
CA CYS A 39 34.46 -33.98 20.35
C CYS A 39 34.85 -33.26 21.65
N SER A 40 36.13 -32.91 21.78
CA SER A 40 36.70 -32.31 22.98
C SER A 40 36.66 -30.79 23.01
N SER A 41 36.56 -30.13 21.85
CA SER A 41 36.40 -28.68 21.74
C SER A 41 35.82 -28.28 20.38
N GLN A 42 35.06 -27.18 20.35
CA GLN A 42 34.47 -26.59 19.13
C GLN A 42 33.59 -27.54 18.30
N CYS A 43 32.66 -28.23 18.96
CA CYS A 43 31.80 -29.24 18.34
C CYS A 43 30.69 -28.69 17.44
N SER A 44 30.56 -27.37 17.37
CA SER A 44 29.57 -26.69 16.56
C SER A 44 30.11 -25.33 16.16
N LEU A 45 29.90 -24.95 14.91
CA LEU A 45 30.36 -23.68 14.37
C LEU A 45 29.20 -22.97 13.67
N THR A 46 29.01 -21.70 13.99
CA THR A 46 28.06 -20.82 13.30
C THR A 46 28.70 -20.27 12.03
N VAL A 47 27.89 -19.69 11.14
CA VAL A 47 28.39 -19.12 9.86
C VAL A 47 29.29 -17.89 10.07
N TRP A 48 29.30 -17.32 11.28
CA TRP A 48 30.18 -16.20 11.65
C TRP A 48 31.64 -16.62 11.86
N HIS A 49 31.94 -17.92 11.83
CA HIS A 49 33.31 -18.41 11.85
C HIS A 49 34.08 -17.95 10.59
N SER A 50 35.36 -17.57 10.75
CA SER A 50 36.16 -17.00 9.67
C SER A 50 36.30 -17.92 8.45
N GLY A 51 36.25 -19.25 8.66
CA GLY A 51 36.24 -20.24 7.58
C GLY A 51 34.98 -20.27 6.73
N PHE A 52 33.89 -19.62 7.16
CA PHE A 52 32.59 -19.66 6.49
C PHE A 52 32.12 -18.29 5.98
N LEU A 53 33.02 -17.31 5.91
CA LEU A 53 32.70 -15.96 5.43
C LEU A 53 32.12 -15.96 4.01
N THR A 54 32.50 -16.92 3.16
CA THR A 54 31.90 -17.08 1.82
C THR A 54 30.43 -17.48 1.91
N ILE A 55 30.06 -18.41 2.80
CA ILE A 55 28.66 -18.81 3.02
C ILE A 55 27.89 -17.64 3.65
N LEU A 56 28.47 -16.99 4.66
CA LEU A 56 27.90 -15.80 5.29
C LEU A 56 27.59 -14.73 4.23
N ALA A 57 28.54 -14.39 3.36
CA ALA A 57 28.37 -13.36 2.34
C ALA A 57 27.34 -13.74 1.27
N THR A 58 27.45 -14.94 0.70
CA THR A 58 26.67 -15.36 -0.48
C THR A 58 25.26 -15.83 -0.15
N VAL A 59 25.05 -16.45 1.01
CA VAL A 59 23.74 -16.94 1.44
C VAL A 59 23.06 -15.90 2.33
N PHE A 60 23.66 -15.59 3.48
CA PHE A 60 23.01 -14.83 4.53
C PHE A 60 22.96 -13.33 4.22
N LEU A 61 24.11 -12.68 4.00
CA LEU A 61 24.16 -11.24 3.76
C LEU A 61 23.50 -10.87 2.43
N THR A 62 23.72 -11.65 1.38
CA THR A 62 23.04 -11.47 0.10
C THR A 62 21.53 -11.65 0.24
N GLY A 63 21.07 -12.66 0.99
CA GLY A 63 19.65 -12.88 1.27
C GLY A 63 19.01 -11.72 2.06
N ILE A 64 19.67 -11.25 3.12
CA ILE A 64 19.19 -10.12 3.92
C ILE A 64 19.19 -8.82 3.08
N ALA A 65 20.24 -8.57 2.30
CA ALA A 65 20.33 -7.42 1.40
C ALA A 65 19.22 -7.45 0.34
N SER A 66 18.91 -8.64 -0.18
CA SER A 66 17.83 -8.81 -1.15
C SER A 66 16.46 -8.40 -0.57
N ALA A 67 16.14 -8.84 0.64
CA ALA A 67 14.92 -8.45 1.35
C ALA A 67 14.89 -6.95 1.63
N ALA A 68 16.02 -6.38 2.08
CA ALA A 68 16.14 -4.95 2.31
C ALA A 68 15.86 -4.14 1.04
N LEU A 69 16.39 -4.55 -0.12
CA LEU A 69 16.14 -3.89 -1.40
C LEU A 69 14.68 -4.00 -1.85
N ILE A 70 14.04 -5.16 -1.69
CA ILE A 70 12.63 -5.36 -2.03
C ILE A 70 11.73 -4.46 -1.15
N LEU A 71 11.95 -4.48 0.16
CA LEU A 71 11.18 -3.68 1.11
C LEU A 71 11.43 -2.18 0.92
N LEU A 72 12.66 -1.77 0.67
CA LEU A 72 13.00 -0.37 0.39
C LEU A 72 12.32 0.11 -0.90
N ALA A 73 12.31 -0.72 -1.95
CA ALA A 73 11.59 -0.41 -3.19
C ALA A 73 10.08 -0.23 -2.92
N ARG A 74 9.51 -1.04 -2.04
CA ARG A 74 8.10 -0.93 -1.64
C ARG A 74 7.81 0.37 -0.89
N PHE A 75 8.69 0.78 0.03
CA PHE A 75 8.50 2.00 0.81
C PHE A 75 8.68 3.29 0.01
N GLN A 76 9.40 3.25 -1.10
CA GLN A 76 9.58 4.38 -2.01
C GLN A 76 8.36 4.63 -2.92
N GLY A 77 7.39 3.71 -2.97
CA GLY A 77 6.13 3.88 -3.71
C GLY A 77 6.34 4.09 -5.21
N ALA A 78 5.48 4.91 -5.84
CA ALA A 78 5.51 5.17 -7.27
C ALA A 78 6.85 5.76 -7.77
N GLU A 79 7.59 6.46 -6.90
CA GLU A 79 8.89 7.03 -7.27
C GLU A 79 9.99 5.99 -7.50
N ALA A 80 9.86 4.78 -6.94
CA ALA A 80 10.80 3.70 -7.22
C ALA A 80 10.59 3.05 -8.58
N GLU A 81 9.44 3.25 -9.23
CA GLU A 81 9.15 2.58 -10.50
C GLU A 81 9.93 3.16 -11.68
N THR A 82 10.35 4.42 -11.59
CA THR A 82 11.12 5.13 -12.62
C THR A 82 12.62 5.17 -12.34
N ARG A 83 13.05 4.94 -11.10
CA ARG A 83 14.46 4.96 -10.71
C ARG A 83 15.16 3.65 -11.09
N LEU A 84 16.10 3.75 -12.02
CA LEU A 84 16.98 2.65 -12.42
C LEU A 84 18.35 2.81 -11.76
N ILE A 85 18.88 1.73 -11.19
CA ILE A 85 20.25 1.65 -10.66
C ILE A 85 21.03 0.68 -11.52
N ALA A 86 22.03 1.18 -12.24
CA ALA A 86 22.80 0.42 -13.22
C ALA A 86 21.90 -0.33 -14.24
N GLY A 87 20.80 0.29 -14.65
CA GLY A 87 19.87 -0.24 -15.67
C GLY A 87 18.75 -1.14 -15.14
N LEU A 88 18.70 -1.46 -13.85
CA LEU A 88 17.66 -2.30 -13.24
C LEU A 88 16.92 -1.57 -12.12
N LYS A 89 15.64 -1.89 -11.92
CA LYS A 89 14.86 -1.40 -10.78
C LYS A 89 15.37 -2.02 -9.49
N LEU A 90 15.24 -1.31 -8.37
CA LEU A 90 15.67 -1.79 -7.05
C LEU A 90 15.05 -3.14 -6.68
N ARG A 91 13.77 -3.33 -7.03
CA ARG A 91 13.06 -4.61 -6.84
C ARG A 91 13.64 -5.74 -7.70
N GLN A 92 14.11 -5.46 -8.91
CA GLN A 92 14.72 -6.48 -9.79
C GLN A 92 16.05 -6.95 -9.22
N TRP A 93 16.89 -6.04 -8.71
CA TRP A 93 18.09 -6.38 -7.96
C TRP A 93 17.77 -7.25 -6.75
N GLY A 94 16.76 -6.86 -5.97
CA GLY A 94 16.29 -7.66 -4.85
C GLY A 94 15.89 -9.08 -5.24
N VAL A 95 15.06 -9.26 -6.29
CA VAL A 95 14.66 -10.59 -6.76
C VAL A 95 15.85 -11.40 -7.26
N ALA A 96 16.76 -10.80 -8.02
CA ALA A 96 17.95 -11.49 -8.52
C ALA A 96 18.85 -11.99 -7.37
N LEU A 97 19.09 -11.16 -6.36
CA LEU A 97 19.88 -11.52 -5.19
C LEU A 97 19.18 -12.57 -4.30
N ALA A 98 17.84 -12.53 -4.22
CA ALA A 98 17.05 -13.52 -3.50
C ALA A 98 17.22 -14.92 -4.15
N VAL A 99 17.10 -15.00 -5.48
CA VAL A 99 17.30 -16.24 -6.23
C VAL A 99 18.75 -16.71 -6.12
N LEU A 100 19.73 -15.79 -6.22
CA LEU A 100 21.14 -16.11 -6.05
C LEU A 100 21.45 -16.67 -4.66
N SER A 101 20.90 -16.06 -3.60
CA SER A 101 21.03 -16.53 -2.22
C SER A 101 20.40 -17.92 -2.04
N GLY A 102 19.23 -18.17 -2.65
CA GLY A 102 18.60 -19.49 -2.68
C GLY A 102 19.47 -20.55 -3.38
N TRP A 103 20.06 -20.19 -4.53
CA TRP A 103 20.99 -21.05 -5.25
C TRP A 103 22.25 -21.36 -4.44
N ALA A 104 22.86 -20.34 -3.84
CA ALA A 104 24.02 -20.51 -2.97
C ALA A 104 23.69 -21.37 -1.74
N GLY A 105 22.50 -21.18 -1.16
CA GLY A 105 22.01 -21.97 -0.02
C GLY A 105 21.77 -23.44 -0.38
N LEU A 106 21.35 -23.75 -1.60
CA LEU A 106 21.24 -25.13 -2.06
C LEU A 106 22.63 -25.81 -2.13
N TRP A 107 23.61 -25.13 -2.74
CA TRP A 107 24.97 -25.70 -2.87
C TRP A 107 25.74 -25.75 -1.55
N SER A 108 25.42 -24.90 -0.58
CA SER A 108 26.00 -24.98 0.76
C SER A 108 25.55 -26.22 1.53
N LEU A 109 24.41 -26.83 1.19
CA LEU A 109 23.98 -28.12 1.73
C LEU A 109 24.69 -29.30 1.07
N PHE A 110 24.99 -29.23 -0.23
CA PHE A 110 25.75 -30.28 -0.90
C PHE A 110 27.22 -30.31 -0.49
N ASN A 111 27.75 -29.18 -0.03
CA ASN A 111 29.08 -29.12 0.55
C ASN A 111 29.04 -29.53 2.02
N ASN A 112 29.61 -30.69 2.37
CA ASN A 112 29.64 -31.16 3.76
C ASN A 112 30.78 -30.56 4.58
N GLY A 113 31.11 -29.27 4.39
CA GLY A 113 32.16 -28.56 5.14
C GLY A 113 33.62 -29.04 4.94
N GLY A 114 33.83 -30.23 4.38
CA GLY A 114 35.14 -30.88 4.26
C GLY A 114 36.17 -30.03 3.51
N GLY A 115 35.76 -29.25 2.51
CA GLY A 115 36.65 -28.32 1.80
C GLY A 115 37.11 -27.11 2.63
N TYR A 116 36.31 -26.66 3.59
CA TYR A 116 36.61 -25.48 4.43
C TYR A 116 37.40 -25.83 5.69
N ILE A 117 37.21 -27.04 6.22
CA ILE A 117 37.78 -27.46 7.51
C ILE A 117 39.13 -28.18 7.32
N SER A 118 39.33 -28.89 6.21
CA SER A 118 40.59 -29.60 5.91
C SER A 118 41.81 -28.71 5.67
N ALA A 119 41.60 -27.43 5.38
CA ALA A 119 42.69 -26.48 5.14
C ALA A 119 43.39 -26.04 6.44
N GLY A 120 42.78 -26.25 7.61
CA GLY A 120 43.30 -25.79 8.89
C GLY A 120 44.03 -26.85 9.71
N GLU A 121 43.67 -28.12 9.55
CA GLU A 121 44.21 -29.19 10.40
C GLU A 121 45.28 -29.98 9.64
N LYS A 122 46.55 -29.59 9.84
CA LYS A 122 47.67 -30.46 9.49
C LYS A 122 47.53 -31.74 10.33
N GLN A 123 46.94 -32.78 9.75
CA GLN A 123 46.85 -34.11 10.37
C GLN A 123 48.26 -34.56 10.76
N SER A 124 48.58 -34.37 12.04
CA SER A 124 49.83 -34.79 12.67
C SER A 124 49.68 -36.20 13.26
N SER A 125 48.52 -36.85 13.10
CA SER A 125 48.19 -38.17 13.63
C SER A 125 48.17 -39.18 12.48
N GLY A 126 49.36 -39.58 12.03
CA GLY A 126 49.56 -40.41 10.85
C GLY A 126 49.10 -41.86 10.92
N ARG A 127 47.82 -42.17 11.18
CA ARG A 127 47.30 -43.54 11.00
C ARG A 127 45.91 -43.74 10.41
N ILE A 128 45.08 -42.72 10.15
CA ILE A 128 43.79 -42.95 9.47
C ILE A 128 43.45 -41.79 8.52
N SER A 129 43.56 -42.03 7.22
CA SER A 129 43.01 -41.16 6.18
C SER A 129 41.50 -41.28 6.21
N TYR A 130 40.84 -40.32 6.86
CA TYR A 130 39.40 -40.16 6.77
C TYR A 130 39.07 -39.23 5.60
N ASP A 131 37.94 -39.48 4.92
CA ASP A 131 37.39 -38.48 4.02
C ASP A 131 36.98 -37.26 4.86
N PRO A 132 37.49 -36.06 4.58
CA PRO A 132 37.10 -34.88 5.31
C PRO A 132 35.61 -34.56 5.24
N SER A 133 34.85 -35.14 4.29
CA SER A 133 33.40 -35.07 4.27
C SER A 133 32.72 -35.81 5.43
N ASP A 134 33.40 -36.73 6.11
CA ASP A 134 32.82 -37.53 7.22
C ASP A 134 33.06 -36.89 8.59
N LEU A 135 33.73 -35.75 8.64
CA LEU A 135 34.15 -35.09 9.88
C LEU A 135 33.04 -34.20 10.47
N VAL A 136 32.15 -33.67 9.63
CA VAL A 136 31.09 -32.76 10.06
C VAL A 136 29.76 -33.12 9.41
N ASN A 137 28.68 -32.72 10.08
CA ASN A 137 27.32 -32.77 9.58
C ASN A 137 26.75 -31.35 9.54
N HIS A 138 25.72 -31.13 8.72
CA HIS A 138 24.94 -29.90 8.78
C HIS A 138 24.17 -29.81 10.09
N GLY A 139 24.41 -28.72 10.82
CA GLY A 139 23.64 -28.38 12.01
C GLY A 139 22.25 -27.86 11.65
N PHE A 140 21.40 -27.65 12.66
CA PHE A 140 20.04 -27.15 12.46
C PHE A 140 19.99 -25.79 11.73
N GLY A 141 21.01 -24.94 11.93
CA GLY A 141 21.11 -23.63 11.29
C GLY A 141 21.31 -23.70 9.78
N ALA A 142 21.85 -24.80 9.23
CA ALA A 142 21.96 -24.96 7.78
C ALA A 142 20.60 -25.24 7.13
N TRP A 143 19.82 -26.14 7.72
CA TRP A 143 18.47 -26.48 7.24
C TRP A 143 17.49 -25.31 7.37
N LEU A 144 17.52 -24.62 8.51
CA LEU A 144 16.67 -23.44 8.72
C LEU A 144 17.03 -22.32 7.74
N ALA A 145 18.32 -22.09 7.48
CA ALA A 145 18.77 -21.10 6.49
C ALA A 145 18.29 -21.47 5.08
N PHE A 146 18.40 -22.74 4.69
CA PHE A 146 17.93 -23.21 3.39
C PHE A 146 16.43 -22.99 3.19
N ILE A 147 15.60 -23.36 4.17
CA ILE A 147 14.16 -23.12 4.14
C ILE A 147 13.88 -21.61 4.06
N ALA A 148 14.58 -20.80 4.85
CA ALA A 148 14.41 -19.36 4.84
C ALA A 148 14.74 -18.74 3.47
N VAL A 149 15.86 -19.12 2.83
CA VAL A 149 16.20 -18.60 1.50
C VAL A 149 15.27 -19.12 0.41
N LEU A 150 14.75 -20.34 0.53
CA LEU A 150 13.73 -20.86 -0.39
C LEU A 150 12.43 -20.06 -0.29
N VAL A 151 11.94 -19.80 0.92
CA VAL A 151 10.75 -18.98 1.15
C VAL A 151 10.99 -17.55 0.66
N LEU A 152 12.16 -16.98 0.94
CA LEU A 152 12.53 -15.64 0.50
C LEU A 152 12.55 -15.52 -1.03
N ALA A 153 13.22 -16.45 -1.72
CA ALA A 153 13.29 -16.47 -3.19
C ALA A 153 11.90 -16.74 -3.80
N GLY A 154 11.17 -17.72 -3.26
CA GLY A 154 9.83 -18.07 -3.69
C GLY A 154 8.86 -16.89 -3.53
N ALA A 155 8.85 -16.23 -2.39
CA ALA A 155 8.01 -15.05 -2.15
C ALA A 155 8.42 -13.89 -3.06
N ALA A 156 9.71 -13.62 -3.23
CA ALA A 156 10.21 -12.54 -4.10
C ALA A 156 9.74 -12.72 -5.56
N VAL A 157 9.77 -13.95 -6.07
CA VAL A 157 9.33 -14.28 -7.44
C VAL A 157 7.80 -14.37 -7.55
N ALA A 158 7.11 -14.96 -6.57
CA ALA A 158 5.68 -15.22 -6.63
C ALA A 158 4.82 -13.97 -6.35
N THR A 159 5.30 -13.01 -5.54
CA THR A 159 4.53 -11.81 -5.18
C THR A 159 4.00 -11.03 -6.38
N PRO A 160 4.78 -10.72 -7.44
CA PRO A 160 4.22 -10.05 -8.62
C PRO A 160 3.30 -10.95 -9.47
N LEU A 161 3.34 -12.27 -9.29
CA LEU A 161 2.62 -13.25 -10.12
C LEU A 161 1.27 -13.68 -9.50
N VAL A 162 1.16 -13.61 -8.18
CA VAL A 162 0.02 -14.15 -7.43
C VAL A 162 -0.78 -13.00 -6.79
N PRO A 163 -2.01 -12.71 -7.27
CA PRO A 163 -2.82 -11.61 -6.73
C PRO A 163 -3.08 -11.72 -5.22
N ALA A 164 -3.22 -12.93 -4.70
CA ALA A 164 -3.41 -13.16 -3.27
C ALA A 164 -2.23 -12.69 -2.40
N LEU A 165 -1.00 -12.69 -2.95
CA LEU A 165 0.20 -12.20 -2.26
C LEU A 165 0.33 -10.68 -2.34
N GLN A 166 -0.30 -10.05 -3.33
CA GLN A 166 -0.32 -8.59 -3.50
C GLN A 166 -1.31 -7.90 -2.56
N ALA A 167 -2.23 -8.67 -1.97
CA ALA A 167 -3.19 -8.14 -1.02
C ALA A 167 -2.48 -7.43 0.15
N PRO A 168 -3.04 -6.31 0.65
CA PRO A 168 -2.51 -5.63 1.82
C PRO A 168 -2.38 -6.58 3.02
N LEU A 169 -1.29 -6.44 3.77
CA LEU A 169 -1.05 -7.24 4.96
C LEU A 169 -2.06 -6.92 6.07
N LEU A 170 -2.39 -5.64 6.21
CA LEU A 170 -3.41 -5.15 7.13
C LEU A 170 -4.66 -4.86 6.31
N ALA A 171 -5.76 -5.56 6.59
CA ALA A 171 -7.06 -5.15 6.11
C ALA A 171 -7.41 -3.81 6.76
N ASP A 172 -8.05 -2.90 6.02
CA ASP A 172 -8.74 -1.81 6.68
C ASP A 172 -9.71 -2.42 7.68
N ARG A 173 -9.68 -1.91 8.92
CA ARG A 173 -10.73 -2.19 9.90
C ARG A 173 -12.06 -2.06 9.15
N PRO A 174 -12.99 -3.03 9.27
CA PRO A 174 -14.28 -2.89 8.61
C PRO A 174 -14.79 -1.49 8.93
N ALA A 175 -15.07 -0.69 7.91
CA ALA A 175 -15.95 0.45 8.12
C ALA A 175 -17.14 -0.12 8.90
N ALA A 176 -17.42 0.45 10.07
CA ALA A 176 -18.60 0.06 10.84
C ALA A 176 -19.75 -0.06 9.84
N PRO A 177 -20.53 -1.17 9.86
CA PRO A 177 -21.49 -1.47 8.81
C PRO A 177 -22.26 -0.18 8.51
N GLN A 178 -22.04 0.37 7.32
CA GLN A 178 -22.76 1.57 6.92
C GLN A 178 -24.22 1.15 6.94
N GLY A 179 -24.96 1.72 7.90
CA GLY A 179 -26.39 1.56 8.00
C GLY A 179 -26.96 1.85 6.63
N TYR A 180 -27.61 0.84 6.07
CA TYR A 180 -28.24 0.90 4.78
C TYR A 180 -29.36 1.95 4.83
N ALA A 181 -29.05 3.17 4.42
CA ALA A 181 -30.02 4.24 4.23
C ALA A 181 -30.58 4.12 2.80
N GLY A 182 -31.76 3.53 2.69
CA GLY A 182 -32.61 3.64 1.49
C GLY A 182 -32.76 2.34 0.68
N ALA A 183 -33.56 1.39 1.16
CA ALA A 183 -34.22 0.42 0.28
C ALA A 183 -35.55 1.03 -0.16
N PRO A 184 -35.82 1.19 -1.46
CA PRO A 184 -37.17 1.36 -1.95
C PRO A 184 -37.95 0.08 -1.68
N ALA A 185 -39.14 0.23 -1.11
CA ALA A 185 -40.05 -0.87 -0.86
C ALA A 185 -40.47 -1.55 -2.17
N GLY A 186 -40.40 -2.89 -2.16
CA GLY A 186 -41.26 -3.73 -2.98
C GLY A 186 -40.57 -4.49 -4.10
N TYR A 187 -39.93 -5.63 -3.79
CA TYR A 187 -40.01 -6.85 -4.61
C TYR A 187 -39.84 -8.07 -3.69
N GLN A 188 -40.84 -8.95 -3.66
CA GLN A 188 -40.80 -10.25 -2.99
C GLN A 188 -39.85 -11.18 -3.75
N ALA A 189 -38.86 -11.76 -3.05
CA ALA A 189 -38.11 -12.91 -3.52
C ALA A 189 -38.56 -14.16 -2.73
N PRO A 190 -38.84 -15.31 -3.38
CA PRO A 190 -39.40 -16.48 -2.72
C PRO A 190 -38.32 -17.43 -2.19
N GLY A 191 -38.54 -17.94 -0.97
CA GLY A 191 -38.09 -19.28 -0.54
C GLY A 191 -36.69 -19.41 0.05
N GLY A 192 -36.62 -19.48 1.39
CA GLY A 192 -35.46 -19.98 2.13
C GLY A 192 -35.88 -20.46 3.53
N PRO A 193 -35.67 -21.75 3.90
CA PRO A 193 -36.17 -22.31 5.16
C PRO A 193 -35.43 -21.75 6.38
N GLY A 194 -36.20 -21.40 7.41
CA GLY A 194 -35.76 -20.58 8.52
C GLY A 194 -34.93 -21.27 9.59
N VAL A 195 -34.43 -20.44 10.51
CA VAL A 195 -34.19 -20.82 11.90
C VAL A 195 -34.49 -19.59 12.79
N THR A 196 -35.04 -19.91 13.95
CA THR A 196 -35.81 -19.15 14.94
C THR A 196 -35.11 -18.00 15.66
N GLN A 197 -35.85 -16.90 15.89
CA GLN A 197 -35.58 -15.89 16.93
C GLN A 197 -35.86 -16.44 18.35
N PRO A 198 -35.39 -15.74 19.40
CA PRO A 198 -36.24 -15.48 20.55
C PRO A 198 -36.42 -13.97 20.85
N LEU A 199 -37.67 -13.60 21.13
CA LEU A 199 -38.15 -12.29 21.58
C LEU A 199 -37.72 -11.95 23.03
N GLN A 200 -37.69 -10.65 23.37
CA GLN A 200 -38.67 -9.98 24.28
C GLN A 200 -38.05 -8.91 25.23
N TYR A 201 -38.87 -7.87 25.51
CA TYR A 201 -38.89 -6.89 26.64
C TYR A 201 -38.43 -5.45 26.28
N GLY A 202 -39.18 -4.32 26.41
CA GLY A 202 -40.54 -3.98 26.87
C GLY A 202 -40.54 -2.67 27.72
N TYR A 203 -41.44 -1.70 27.37
CA TYR A 203 -42.03 -0.55 28.15
C TYR A 203 -41.65 0.93 27.76
N PRO A 204 -42.51 1.97 28.01
CA PRO A 204 -43.28 2.73 26.99
C PRO A 204 -43.36 4.27 27.23
N GLY A 205 -44.06 5.01 26.36
CA GLY A 205 -44.66 6.32 26.72
C GLY A 205 -44.72 7.36 25.59
N ALA A 206 -45.92 7.59 25.05
CA ALA A 206 -46.33 8.79 24.29
C ALA A 206 -47.28 9.65 25.16
N PRO A 207 -47.56 10.94 24.86
CA PRO A 207 -48.52 11.34 23.79
C PRO A 207 -48.14 12.64 23.02
N ALA A 208 -48.35 12.76 21.70
CA ALA A 208 -49.49 13.33 20.94
C ALA A 208 -49.43 14.84 20.58
N GLY A 209 -49.74 15.16 19.30
CA GLY A 209 -49.99 16.50 18.71
C GLY A 209 -49.68 16.51 17.20
N GLN A 210 -50.60 16.23 16.25
CA GLN A 210 -51.67 17.09 15.67
C GLN A 210 -51.09 18.32 14.94
N GLY A 211 -51.26 18.63 13.65
CA GLY A 211 -51.98 18.12 12.48
C GLY A 211 -51.76 19.12 11.31
N GLY A 212 -52.18 18.80 10.08
CA GLY A 212 -52.43 19.82 9.03
C GLY A 212 -51.76 19.64 7.65
N ALA A 213 -52.53 19.11 6.69
CA ALA A 213 -52.46 19.37 5.23
C ALA A 213 -53.68 20.28 4.88
N PRO A 214 -53.90 20.86 3.66
CA PRO A 214 -53.48 20.36 2.32
C PRO A 214 -53.22 21.40 1.17
N ALA A 215 -52.88 20.84 -0.03
CA ALA A 215 -53.17 21.29 -1.42
C ALA A 215 -52.50 22.60 -1.94
N TYR A 216 -52.20 22.89 -3.23
CA TYR A 216 -52.62 22.50 -4.59
C TYR A 216 -51.61 23.18 -5.56
N GLY A 217 -50.94 22.53 -6.53
CA GLY A 217 -51.36 22.41 -7.94
C GLY A 217 -51.12 23.65 -8.84
N GLY A 218 -50.22 23.58 -9.85
CA GLY A 218 -50.20 24.51 -11.00
C GLY A 218 -48.87 24.72 -11.76
N GLN A 219 -48.81 24.29 -13.02
CA GLN A 219 -47.77 24.51 -14.06
C GLN A 219 -48.50 25.04 -15.33
N PRO A 220 -47.85 25.34 -16.48
CA PRO A 220 -46.94 26.42 -16.90
C PRO A 220 -47.51 27.32 -18.06
N GLN A 221 -46.78 28.35 -18.55
CA GLN A 221 -46.55 28.69 -19.99
C GLN A 221 -45.80 30.04 -20.24
N PRO A 222 -45.24 30.30 -21.45
CA PRO A 222 -43.96 31.02 -21.67
C PRO A 222 -44.04 32.25 -22.62
N GLY A 223 -42.91 32.95 -22.80
CA GLY A 223 -42.59 33.64 -24.06
C GLY A 223 -41.93 35.04 -23.94
N GLY A 224 -40.96 35.33 -24.83
CA GLY A 224 -40.62 36.71 -25.22
C GLY A 224 -39.14 36.97 -25.56
N TYR A 225 -38.79 36.98 -26.86
CA TYR A 225 -37.50 37.36 -27.45
C TYR A 225 -37.45 38.86 -27.83
N GLY A 226 -36.26 39.49 -27.84
CA GLY A 226 -36.00 40.78 -28.54
C GLY A 226 -34.63 41.44 -28.26
N TYR A 227 -33.90 41.82 -29.32
CA TYR A 227 -32.60 42.53 -29.43
C TYR A 227 -32.75 43.59 -30.57
N PRO A 228 -31.75 44.40 -30.99
CA PRO A 228 -30.78 45.34 -30.36
C PRO A 228 -30.99 46.81 -30.84
N THR A 229 -30.24 47.81 -30.33
CA THR A 229 -29.99 49.10 -31.03
C THR A 229 -28.63 49.74 -30.60
N PRO A 230 -27.90 50.50 -31.48
CA PRO A 230 -26.43 50.67 -31.41
C PRO A 230 -25.87 52.13 -31.30
N GLY A 231 -24.54 52.25 -31.09
CA GLY A 231 -23.64 53.38 -31.46
C GLY A 231 -23.27 54.35 -30.31
N GLN A 232 -22.08 54.98 -30.19
CA GLN A 232 -20.77 54.99 -30.89
C GLN A 232 -19.77 55.87 -30.03
N PRO A 233 -18.51 56.20 -30.42
CA PRO A 233 -17.29 56.16 -29.56
C PRO A 233 -16.63 57.52 -29.22
N GLN A 234 -15.66 57.56 -28.30
CA GLN A 234 -14.57 58.57 -28.33
C GLN A 234 -13.30 58.22 -27.53
N ASP A 235 -12.19 58.77 -28.02
CA ASP A 235 -10.77 58.46 -27.87
C ASP A 235 -10.01 59.14 -26.70
N HIS A 236 -8.91 58.49 -26.25
CA HIS A 236 -7.54 58.95 -25.83
C HIS A 236 -7.41 60.27 -24.98
N GLN A 237 -6.68 60.43 -23.85
CA GLN A 237 -5.32 60.01 -23.40
C GLN A 237 -5.03 60.63 -21.97
N PRO A 238 -3.82 60.63 -21.34
CA PRO A 238 -3.42 59.80 -20.20
C PRO A 238 -3.08 60.51 -18.85
N ALA A 239 -2.83 59.66 -17.83
CA ALA A 239 -1.95 59.83 -16.65
C ALA A 239 -2.38 60.66 -15.42
N ALA A 240 -2.71 59.95 -14.32
CA ALA A 240 -2.26 60.28 -12.96
C ALA A 240 -2.37 59.04 -12.04
N THR A 241 -1.28 58.70 -11.37
CA THR A 241 -1.09 57.58 -10.44
C THR A 241 -1.96 57.71 -9.18
N THR A 242 -2.80 56.72 -8.91
CA THR A 242 -3.50 56.54 -7.62
C THR A 242 -3.07 55.23 -6.96
N PRO A 243 -2.99 55.16 -5.62
CA PRO A 243 -2.34 54.06 -4.92
C PRO A 243 -3.15 52.76 -4.99
N MET A 244 -2.42 51.67 -5.18
CA MET A 244 -2.80 50.27 -5.07
C MET A 244 -3.76 49.99 -3.89
N PRO A 245 -4.95 49.41 -4.10
CA PRO A 245 -5.70 48.78 -3.03
C PRO A 245 -4.99 47.48 -2.66
N THR A 246 -4.54 47.44 -1.41
CA THR A 246 -4.14 46.25 -0.67
C THR A 246 -5.14 45.12 -0.90
N PRO A 247 -4.73 43.86 -1.10
CA PRO A 247 -5.68 42.75 -1.16
C PRO A 247 -6.47 42.72 0.14
N ALA A 248 -7.77 42.95 0.03
CA ALA A 248 -8.70 42.76 1.12
C ALA A 248 -8.53 41.32 1.62
N SER A 249 -8.09 41.21 2.87
CA SER A 249 -8.20 39.98 3.64
C SER A 249 -9.62 39.47 3.52
N ALA A 250 -9.77 38.27 2.96
CA ALA A 250 -11.05 37.59 2.87
C ALA A 250 -11.74 37.62 4.24
N ALA A 251 -13.02 38.01 4.22
CA ALA A 251 -13.90 37.87 5.38
C ALA A 251 -13.82 36.44 5.92
N PRO A 252 -13.97 36.22 7.25
CA PRO A 252 -13.98 34.89 7.82
C PRO A 252 -15.00 34.05 7.06
N ALA A 253 -14.54 32.95 6.46
CA ALA A 253 -15.44 32.00 5.83
C ALA A 253 -16.46 31.58 6.89
N ALA A 254 -17.73 31.82 6.61
CA ALA A 254 -18.81 31.22 7.38
C ALA A 254 -18.53 29.71 7.53
N ASP A 255 -18.82 29.14 8.71
CA ASP A 255 -18.54 27.74 9.02
C ASP A 255 -19.09 26.82 7.92
N PHE A 256 -18.21 26.41 7.01
CA PHE A 256 -18.56 25.58 5.87
C PHE A 256 -18.62 24.13 6.33
N ALA A 257 -19.81 23.54 6.30
CA ALA A 257 -19.98 22.12 6.56
C ALA A 257 -19.73 21.33 5.27
N PRO A 258 -18.82 20.33 5.27
CA PRO A 258 -18.63 19.45 4.12
C PRO A 258 -19.90 18.68 3.79
N PHE A 259 -20.23 18.58 2.50
CA PHE A 259 -21.41 17.85 2.02
C PHE A 259 -21.12 17.10 0.73
N TRP A 260 -21.88 16.04 0.48
CA TRP A 260 -21.79 15.28 -0.75
C TRP A 260 -22.64 15.94 -1.84
N PHE A 261 -22.13 15.98 -3.06
CA PHE A 261 -22.90 16.48 -4.20
C PHE A 261 -22.64 15.69 -5.48
N ALA A 262 -23.59 15.76 -6.42
CA ALA A 262 -23.46 15.23 -7.77
C ALA A 262 -23.74 16.32 -8.82
N VAL A 263 -23.11 16.21 -9.99
CA VAL A 263 -23.26 17.15 -11.10
C VAL A 263 -24.26 16.62 -12.15
N PRO A 264 -25.07 17.49 -12.78
CA PRO A 264 -26.05 17.06 -13.79
C PRO A 264 -25.45 16.84 -15.18
N ALA A 265 -24.30 17.45 -15.45
CA ALA A 265 -23.53 17.35 -16.69
C ALA A 265 -22.04 17.32 -16.35
N PRO A 266 -21.16 16.87 -17.27
CA PRO A 266 -19.72 16.88 -17.03
C PRO A 266 -19.20 18.29 -16.75
N ARG A 267 -18.34 18.47 -15.75
CA ARG A 267 -17.80 19.77 -15.33
C ARG A 267 -16.31 19.71 -15.09
N GLN A 268 -15.57 20.60 -15.72
CA GLN A 268 -14.13 20.71 -15.49
C GLN A 268 -13.83 21.37 -14.15
N LEU A 269 -12.77 20.90 -13.51
CA LEU A 269 -12.24 21.44 -12.28
C LEU A 269 -10.99 22.25 -12.58
N ALA A 270 -10.97 23.50 -12.13
CA ALA A 270 -9.79 24.34 -12.19
C ALA A 270 -8.84 24.01 -11.02
N SER A 271 -7.55 24.35 -11.15
CA SER A 271 -6.63 24.23 -10.01
C SER A 271 -7.02 25.19 -8.90
N LYS A 272 -7.02 24.71 -7.64
CA LYS A 272 -7.33 25.52 -6.44
C LYS A 272 -6.36 26.70 -6.25
N ASP A 273 -5.11 26.54 -6.69
CA ASP A 273 -4.02 27.52 -6.49
C ASP A 273 -3.79 28.37 -7.76
N ASN A 274 -4.20 27.87 -8.93
CA ASN A 274 -4.14 28.60 -10.18
C ASN A 274 -5.41 28.38 -11.03
N PRO A 275 -6.50 29.12 -10.75
CA PRO A 275 -7.77 28.95 -11.46
C PRO A 275 -7.71 29.27 -12.96
N ALA A 276 -6.68 30.00 -13.41
CA ALA A 276 -6.45 30.34 -14.82
C ALA A 276 -5.58 29.31 -15.56
N GLY A 277 -5.12 28.26 -14.87
CA GLY A 277 -4.32 27.18 -15.44
C GLY A 277 -5.16 26.10 -16.14
N PRO A 278 -4.51 25.05 -16.69
CA PRO A 278 -5.20 23.91 -17.27
C PRO A 278 -6.05 23.16 -16.21
N PRO A 279 -7.15 22.50 -16.62
CA PRO A 279 -8.02 21.75 -15.71
C PRO A 279 -7.27 20.63 -14.98
N VAL A 280 -7.57 20.45 -13.70
CA VAL A 280 -6.98 19.41 -12.84
C VAL A 280 -7.81 18.12 -12.82
N GLY A 281 -9.03 18.17 -13.37
CA GLY A 281 -9.91 17.00 -13.46
C GLY A 281 -11.27 17.36 -14.02
N GLU A 282 -12.15 16.36 -14.07
CA GLU A 282 -13.53 16.48 -14.55
C GLU A 282 -14.47 15.72 -13.62
N LEU A 283 -15.57 16.36 -13.25
CA LEU A 283 -16.70 15.75 -12.55
C LEU A 283 -17.67 15.19 -13.58
N VAL A 284 -18.11 13.94 -13.43
CA VAL A 284 -19.06 13.30 -14.33
C VAL A 284 -20.40 13.03 -13.64
N PRO A 285 -21.53 13.07 -14.37
CA PRO A 285 -22.83 12.71 -13.81
C PRO A 285 -22.87 11.29 -13.25
N GLY A 286 -23.69 11.08 -12.22
CA GLY A 286 -23.85 9.78 -11.56
C GLY A 286 -22.76 9.43 -10.53
N THR A 287 -21.76 10.30 -10.34
CA THR A 287 -20.74 10.15 -9.29
C THR A 287 -20.94 11.21 -8.21
N TRP A 288 -20.82 10.79 -6.94
CA TRP A 288 -20.86 11.68 -5.78
C TRP A 288 -19.44 12.15 -5.43
N TYR A 289 -19.31 13.45 -5.21
CA TYR A 289 -18.07 14.14 -4.87
C TYR A 289 -18.26 14.91 -3.56
N LEU A 290 -17.19 15.03 -2.77
CA LEU A 290 -17.22 15.73 -1.50
C LEU A 290 -16.85 17.20 -1.72
N ALA A 291 -17.72 18.13 -1.33
CA ALA A 291 -17.37 19.54 -1.23
C ALA A 291 -16.72 19.78 0.14
N VAL A 292 -15.46 20.21 0.14
CA VAL A 292 -14.66 20.39 1.37
C VAL A 292 -14.50 21.85 1.80
N GLU A 293 -14.66 22.77 0.86
CA GLU A 293 -14.56 24.22 1.08
C GLU A 293 -15.45 24.97 0.08
N GLN A 294 -15.91 26.16 0.46
CA GLN A 294 -16.57 27.10 -0.44
C GLN A 294 -15.73 28.37 -0.59
N ARG A 295 -15.37 28.71 -1.83
CA ARG A 295 -14.65 29.93 -2.18
C ARG A 295 -15.56 30.84 -3.00
N GLY A 296 -16.30 31.71 -2.31
CA GLY A 296 -17.32 32.53 -2.94
C GLY A 296 -18.47 31.67 -3.50
N ALA A 297 -18.69 31.74 -4.81
CA ALA A 297 -19.69 30.91 -5.50
C ALA A 297 -19.17 29.53 -5.94
N ALA A 298 -17.85 29.32 -5.86
CA ALA A 298 -17.18 28.08 -6.26
C ALA A 298 -17.05 27.11 -5.09
N LEU A 299 -17.01 25.81 -5.40
CA LEU A 299 -16.80 24.74 -4.42
C LEU A 299 -15.45 24.06 -4.67
N VAL A 300 -14.74 23.71 -3.61
CA VAL A 300 -13.57 22.81 -3.73
C VAL A 300 -14.08 21.38 -3.61
N ALA A 301 -14.00 20.64 -4.71
CA ALA A 301 -14.40 19.25 -4.81
C ALA A 301 -13.19 18.34 -4.61
N GLN A 302 -13.36 17.29 -3.81
CA GLN A 302 -12.37 16.22 -3.69
C GLN A 302 -12.71 15.07 -4.66
N LEU A 303 -11.76 14.72 -5.52
CA LEU A 303 -11.85 13.57 -6.41
C LEU A 303 -11.49 12.27 -5.66
N GLN A 304 -11.81 11.13 -6.28
CA GLN A 304 -11.58 9.78 -5.73
C GLN A 304 -10.09 9.45 -5.54
N ASP A 305 -9.20 10.09 -6.29
CA ASP A 305 -7.74 9.97 -6.16
C ASP A 305 -7.17 10.82 -5.01
N GLY A 306 -8.04 11.56 -4.30
CA GLY A 306 -7.69 12.45 -3.20
C GLY A 306 -7.28 13.86 -3.65
N SER A 307 -7.19 14.14 -4.94
CA SER A 307 -6.89 15.47 -5.46
C SER A 307 -8.07 16.43 -5.27
N HIS A 308 -7.77 17.73 -5.17
CA HIS A 308 -8.76 18.78 -4.97
C HIS A 308 -8.80 19.71 -6.17
N GLY A 309 -10.00 20.02 -6.64
CA GLY A 309 -10.23 20.94 -7.75
C GLY A 309 -11.32 21.95 -7.45
N LEU A 310 -11.21 23.14 -8.03
CA LEU A 310 -12.18 24.20 -7.90
C LEU A 310 -13.28 24.06 -8.96
N LEU A 311 -14.51 23.87 -8.51
CA LEU A 311 -15.71 23.85 -9.32
C LEU A 311 -16.33 25.25 -9.34
N SER A 312 -16.14 25.97 -10.45
CA SER A 312 -16.66 27.33 -10.63
C SER A 312 -18.15 27.39 -10.94
N ASP A 313 -18.65 26.42 -11.71
CA ASP A 313 -20.08 26.29 -12.00
C ASP A 313 -20.72 25.32 -11.01
N THR A 314 -21.58 25.82 -10.14
CA THR A 314 -22.33 25.05 -9.13
C THR A 314 -23.83 24.95 -9.46
N SER A 315 -24.24 25.36 -10.65
CA SER A 315 -25.65 25.28 -11.09
C SER A 315 -26.17 23.84 -11.13
N GLY A 316 -27.36 23.60 -10.58
CA GLY A 316 -28.04 22.30 -10.69
C GLY A 316 -27.34 21.11 -10.00
N ILE A 317 -26.38 21.36 -9.11
CA ILE A 317 -25.80 20.28 -8.29
C ILE A 317 -26.86 19.69 -7.36
N GLN A 318 -26.86 18.36 -7.23
CA GLN A 318 -27.68 17.67 -6.24
C GLN A 318 -26.87 17.54 -4.95
N ARG A 319 -27.45 17.85 -3.79
CA ARG A 319 -26.78 17.76 -2.48
C ARG A 319 -27.35 16.60 -1.67
N GLY A 320 -26.50 15.94 -0.89
CA GLY A 320 -26.83 14.82 -0.01
C GLY A 320 -26.08 14.87 1.31
#